data_AF-D4AWR3-F1
#
_entry.id   AF-D4AWR3-F1
#
_cell.length_a   1.000
_cell.length_b   1.000
_cell.length_c   1.000
_cell.angle_alpha   90.00
_cell.angle_beta   90.00
_cell.angle_gamma   90.00
#
_symmetry.space_group_name_H-M   'P 1'
#
loop_
_entity.id
_entity.type
_entity.pdbx_description
1 polymer ?
#
loop_
_entity_poly.entity_id
_entity_poly.type
_entity_poly.pdbx_seq_one_letter_code
_entity_poly.pdbx_strand_id
1 'polypeptide(L)'
;MAAAGVTENTKPRGTLKREKLEVEDDETDDETGSLAYLPRKRAARHRGKVKSFPKDDPKKPVHLTATMGYKAGMTTIVRDLERPGAKMHRKEIVEAVTIVETPPMIAVGIVGYIETPRGLRSLTTVWADHLSDEVKRRFYKNWYKSKKKAFTRYAKTHADAASTTRELERIKNYCTVVRLLAHTQIRKTPLKQKKAHLMEIQVNGGSIADKVEFAHGLFEKPIDVDSVFEKDEVVDVIAVTKGHGFSGVTSRWGTKKLPRKTHKGLRKVACIGAWHPSHVQWTVARAGQDGYHHRTSANHKIYRIGKADDEGNASTDFDVSKKRITPMGGFVRYGEVKNDYVMLKGSIPGVRKRVVTLRKTLWPQVSRKATEKVDLKWIDTSSKFGHGAYQTPAEKRAFLGTLKKDLASSSARRALSSRLSLPSLSLRLALRHQYRQYRQYQQYQLRQLSKMSSDSAYAAFLDKANQGLDSTAATATDKADKKDDQDSGFIASKTLDVDEQRVPPSLRVDAFYSSETDEPFEPVVLALDHLPSEGIPSLSLSLSLLYFYDFYLAIEC
;
A
#
# COMPACT_ATOMS: atom_id res chain seq x y z
N MET A 1 -8.05 -56.45 78.60
CA MET A 1 -9.46 -55.97 78.71
C MET A 1 -10.00 -55.73 77.32
N ALA A 2 -11.23 -56.19 77.09
CA ALA A 2 -12.15 -56.09 75.94
C ALA A 2 -11.84 -55.01 74.87
N ALA A 3 -11.72 -55.33 73.58
CA ALA A 3 -12.75 -55.71 72.59
C ALA A 3 -13.52 -54.52 72.00
N ALA A 4 -13.33 -54.28 70.69
CA ALA A 4 -14.38 -53.89 69.75
C ALA A 4 -13.83 -54.10 68.32
N GLY A 5 -14.27 -55.17 67.68
CA GLY A 5 -13.92 -55.49 66.29
C GLY A 5 -14.78 -54.73 65.30
N VAL A 6 -14.29 -54.60 64.07
CA VAL A 6 -15.12 -54.55 62.87
C VAL A 6 -14.42 -55.39 61.79
N THR A 7 -15.23 -56.25 61.21
CA THR A 7 -14.97 -57.38 60.32
C THR A 7 -14.33 -57.01 58.98
N GLU A 8 -13.40 -57.88 58.54
CA GLU A 8 -12.95 -57.99 57.17
C GLU A 8 -14.14 -58.24 56.22
N ASN A 9 -14.21 -57.46 55.15
CA ASN A 9 -14.91 -57.85 53.93
C ASN A 9 -13.88 -57.89 52.80
N THR A 10 -13.31 -59.07 52.60
CA THR A 10 -12.47 -59.41 51.46
C THR A 10 -13.35 -59.53 50.21
N LYS A 11 -13.08 -58.70 49.20
CA LYS A 11 -13.37 -59.05 47.80
C LYS A 11 -12.04 -59.15 47.04
N PRO A 12 -11.83 -60.20 46.23
CA PRO A 12 -10.55 -60.50 45.61
C PRO A 12 -10.12 -59.38 44.65
N ARG A 13 -8.83 -59.03 44.71
CA ARG A 13 -8.17 -58.16 43.72
C ARG A 13 -8.45 -58.71 42.33
N GLY A 14 -9.27 -57.99 41.56
CA GLY A 14 -9.40 -58.22 40.13
C GLY A 14 -7.99 -58.18 39.52
N THR A 15 -7.65 -59.24 38.81
CA THR A 15 -6.47 -59.28 37.95
C THR A 15 -6.58 -58.12 36.97
N LEU A 16 -5.77 -57.09 37.17
CA LEU A 16 -5.54 -56.07 36.15
C LEU A 16 -5.00 -56.81 34.94
N LYS A 17 -5.85 -57.02 33.93
CA LYS A 17 -5.38 -57.31 32.58
C LYS A 17 -4.39 -56.20 32.28
N ARG A 18 -3.11 -56.56 32.12
CA ARG A 18 -2.17 -55.74 31.36
C ARG A 18 -2.72 -55.74 29.93
N GLU A 19 -3.68 -54.86 29.66
CA GLU A 19 -3.86 -54.37 28.31
C GLU A 19 -2.49 -53.82 27.92
N LYS A 20 -1.88 -54.43 26.90
CA LYS A 20 -0.83 -53.76 26.15
C LYS A 20 -1.43 -52.42 25.76
N LEU A 21 -0.99 -51.35 26.43
CA LEU A 21 -0.98 -50.04 25.80
C LEU A 21 -0.10 -50.26 24.57
N GLU A 22 -0.74 -50.55 23.45
CA GLU A 22 -0.17 -50.28 22.15
C GLU A 22 0.15 -48.79 22.21
N VAL A 23 1.43 -48.50 22.49
CA VAL A 23 1.99 -47.19 22.22
C VAL A 23 1.95 -47.14 20.70
N GLU A 24 0.82 -46.68 20.16
CA GLU A 24 0.78 -46.16 18.79
C GLU A 24 1.98 -45.21 18.71
N ASP A 25 2.87 -45.45 17.76
CA ASP A 25 4.04 -44.62 17.56
C ASP A 25 3.57 -43.16 17.47
N ASP A 26 3.80 -42.37 18.52
CA ASP A 26 3.45 -40.96 18.56
C ASP A 26 4.10 -40.31 17.32
N GLU A 27 3.28 -39.93 16.34
CA GLU A 27 3.77 -39.28 15.12
C GLU A 27 4.62 -38.08 15.52
N THR A 28 5.93 -38.15 15.24
CA THR A 28 6.86 -37.05 15.51
C THR A 28 6.61 -35.95 14.49
N ASP A 29 5.70 -35.03 14.82
CA ASP A 29 5.47 -33.82 14.06
C ASP A 29 6.63 -32.82 14.25
N ASP A 30 7.01 -32.15 13.16
CA ASP A 30 7.96 -31.05 13.22
C ASP A 30 7.45 -29.90 14.12
N GLU A 31 8.36 -29.27 14.86
CA GLU A 31 8.01 -28.14 15.72
C GLU A 31 7.35 -26.99 14.92
N THR A 32 6.28 -26.43 15.49
CA THR A 32 5.51 -25.36 14.84
C THR A 32 6.26 -24.03 14.79
N GLY A 33 7.03 -23.84 13.71
CA GLY A 33 7.63 -22.57 13.31
C GLY A 33 9.02 -22.29 13.90
N SER A 34 9.93 -21.82 13.04
CA SER A 34 11.33 -21.59 13.40
C SER A 34 11.56 -20.64 14.60
N LEU A 35 12.27 -21.15 15.61
CA LEU A 35 12.72 -20.41 16.80
C LEU A 35 13.74 -19.31 16.50
N ALA A 36 14.51 -19.42 15.40
CA ALA A 36 15.50 -18.41 14.98
C ALA A 36 14.90 -17.00 14.72
N TYR A 37 13.58 -16.90 14.59
CA TYR A 37 12.87 -15.63 14.39
C TYR A 37 12.25 -15.05 15.67
N LEU A 38 12.58 -15.61 16.84
CA LEU A 38 12.25 -15.04 18.13
C LEU A 38 13.26 -13.94 18.55
N PRO A 39 12.82 -12.98 19.38
CA PRO A 39 11.45 -12.72 19.78
C PRO A 39 10.62 -12.14 18.62
N ARG A 40 9.40 -12.65 18.41
CA ARG A 40 8.44 -12.17 17.39
C ARG A 40 7.75 -10.88 17.86
N LYS A 41 8.52 -9.79 17.90
CA LYS A 41 8.09 -8.43 18.28
C LYS A 41 8.18 -7.46 17.12
N ARG A 42 7.48 -6.33 17.23
CA ARG A 42 7.56 -5.23 16.25
C ARG A 42 8.99 -4.77 16.01
N ALA A 43 9.34 -4.53 14.76
CA ALA A 43 10.62 -3.94 14.39
C ALA A 43 10.74 -2.52 14.95
N ALA A 44 11.87 -2.20 15.59
CA ALA A 44 12.11 -0.89 16.19
C ALA A 44 12.20 0.26 15.15
N ARG A 45 12.40 -0.07 13.88
CA ARG A 45 12.53 0.89 12.77
C ARG A 45 11.74 0.41 11.56
N HIS A 46 11.23 1.36 10.79
CA HIS A 46 10.47 1.10 9.58
C HIS A 46 11.33 0.62 8.40
N ARG A 47 12.59 1.06 8.32
CA ARG A 47 13.51 0.69 7.22
C ARG A 47 14.24 -0.62 7.53
N GLY A 48 14.47 -1.42 6.50
CA GLY A 48 15.46 -2.50 6.52
C GLY A 48 16.87 -2.00 6.85
N LYS A 49 17.39 -2.30 8.05
CA LYS A 49 18.83 -2.09 8.33
C LYS A 49 19.59 -3.30 7.84
N VAL A 50 20.66 -3.02 7.11
CA VAL A 50 21.72 -3.99 6.81
C VAL A 50 22.49 -4.24 8.11
N LYS A 51 22.43 -5.48 8.62
CA LYS A 51 23.20 -5.87 9.82
C LYS A 51 24.62 -6.32 9.46
N SER A 52 24.78 -6.90 8.27
CA SER A 52 26.06 -7.38 7.73
C SER A 52 26.11 -6.98 6.26
N PHE A 53 27.22 -6.43 5.79
CA PHE A 53 27.45 -6.18 4.37
C PHE A 53 28.15 -7.38 3.73
N PRO A 54 28.19 -7.48 2.39
CA PRO A 54 29.00 -8.48 1.71
C PRO A 54 30.45 -8.44 2.18
N LYS A 55 31.12 -9.59 2.17
CA LYS A 55 32.54 -9.67 2.50
C LYS A 55 33.33 -8.77 1.55
N ASP A 56 34.24 -7.99 2.12
CA ASP A 56 35.08 -7.08 1.36
C ASP A 56 36.23 -7.84 0.70
N ASP A 57 36.54 -7.46 -0.54
CA ASP A 57 37.58 -8.08 -1.38
C ASP A 57 38.43 -6.97 -2.01
N PRO A 58 39.63 -6.69 -1.48
CA PRO A 58 40.49 -5.61 -1.95
C PRO A 58 40.90 -5.72 -3.43
N LYS A 59 40.81 -6.91 -4.03
CA LYS A 59 41.18 -7.13 -5.44
C LYS A 59 40.15 -6.60 -6.42
N LYS A 60 38.91 -6.40 -5.98
CA LYS A 60 37.82 -5.90 -6.81
C LYS A 60 37.84 -4.37 -6.87
N PRO A 61 37.33 -3.77 -7.96
CA PRO A 61 37.16 -2.32 -8.01
C PRO A 61 36.23 -1.84 -6.89
N VAL A 62 36.45 -0.60 -6.48
CA VAL A 62 35.65 0.04 -5.44
C VAL A 62 34.20 0.16 -5.91
N HIS A 63 33.24 -0.31 -5.11
CA HIS A 63 31.82 -0.31 -5.45
C HIS A 63 30.92 -0.16 -4.22
N LEU A 64 29.66 0.23 -4.48
CA LEU A 64 28.61 0.30 -3.48
C LEU A 64 27.92 -1.05 -3.31
N THR A 65 27.49 -1.34 -2.07
CA THR A 65 26.97 -2.67 -1.71
C THR A 65 25.45 -2.74 -1.56
N ALA A 66 24.77 -1.59 -1.49
CA ALA A 66 23.34 -1.52 -1.24
C ALA A 66 22.72 -0.22 -1.75
N THR A 67 21.41 -0.24 -2.01
CA THR A 67 20.59 0.95 -2.31
C THR A 67 19.23 0.84 -1.62
N MET A 68 18.43 1.90 -1.68
CA MET A 68 17.04 1.91 -1.21
C MET A 68 16.07 2.13 -2.37
N GLY A 69 14.94 1.46 -2.30
CA GLY A 69 13.79 1.70 -3.16
C GLY A 69 12.48 1.60 -2.39
N TYR A 70 11.38 1.74 -3.13
CA TYR A 70 10.02 1.68 -2.59
C TYR A 70 9.22 0.62 -3.33
N LYS A 71 8.60 -0.29 -2.58
CA LYS A 71 7.77 -1.35 -3.18
C LYS A 71 6.56 -0.74 -3.88
N ALA A 72 6.51 -0.77 -5.20
CA ALA A 72 5.41 -0.20 -5.98
C ALA A 72 4.23 -1.18 -6.05
N GLY A 73 4.49 -2.38 -6.59
CA GLY A 73 3.49 -3.41 -6.77
C GLY A 73 4.08 -4.69 -7.34
N MET A 74 3.23 -5.57 -7.82
CA MET A 74 3.63 -6.83 -8.45
C MET A 74 2.94 -6.95 -9.80
N THR A 75 3.60 -7.64 -10.72
CA THR A 75 3.04 -8.03 -12.01
C THR A 75 3.57 -9.42 -12.37
N THR A 76 3.22 -9.91 -13.55
CA THR A 76 3.71 -11.17 -14.10
C THR A 76 4.54 -10.90 -15.35
N ILE A 77 5.44 -11.83 -15.64
CA ILE A 77 6.25 -11.83 -16.85
C ILE A 77 6.15 -13.19 -17.55
N VAL A 78 6.46 -13.21 -18.83
CA VAL A 78 6.78 -14.43 -19.59
C VAL A 78 8.25 -14.36 -19.98
N ARG A 79 8.96 -15.47 -19.81
CA ARG A 79 10.34 -15.64 -20.26
C ARG A 79 10.60 -17.08 -20.67
N ASP A 80 11.62 -17.29 -21.47
CA ASP A 80 12.14 -18.63 -21.70
C ASP A 80 12.99 -19.10 -20.53
N LEU A 81 12.84 -20.37 -20.15
CA LEU A 81 13.67 -20.99 -19.14
C LEU A 81 14.84 -21.73 -19.80
N GLU A 82 16.02 -21.13 -19.77
CA GLU A 82 17.25 -21.78 -20.20
C GLU A 82 17.95 -22.47 -19.03
N ARG A 83 17.43 -23.63 -18.63
CA ARG A 83 18.09 -24.49 -17.63
C ARG A 83 18.16 -25.96 -18.07
N PRO A 84 19.29 -26.43 -18.61
CA PRO A 84 19.48 -27.84 -18.96
C PRO A 84 19.21 -28.76 -17.77
N GLY A 85 18.41 -29.81 -18.00
CA GLY A 85 17.97 -30.76 -16.98
C GLY A 85 16.66 -30.39 -16.26
N ALA A 86 16.10 -29.18 -16.47
CA ALA A 86 14.78 -28.85 -15.96
C ALA A 86 13.67 -29.33 -16.92
N LYS A 87 12.53 -29.81 -16.38
CA LYS A 87 11.35 -30.22 -17.18
C LYS A 87 10.83 -29.11 -18.12
N MET A 88 11.03 -27.86 -17.71
CA MET A 88 10.60 -26.67 -18.45
C MET A 88 11.74 -26.03 -19.27
N HIS A 89 12.85 -26.74 -19.52
CA HIS A 89 13.94 -26.21 -20.34
C HIS A 89 13.45 -25.85 -21.75
N ARG A 90 13.82 -24.67 -22.25
CA ARG A 90 13.40 -24.11 -23.55
C ARG A 90 11.88 -23.99 -23.71
N LYS A 91 11.16 -23.89 -22.59
CA LYS A 91 9.74 -23.58 -22.56
C LYS A 91 9.53 -22.21 -21.94
N GLU A 92 8.47 -21.57 -22.39
CA GLU A 92 7.99 -20.34 -21.79
C GLU A 92 7.42 -20.62 -20.41
N ILE A 93 7.82 -19.79 -19.44
CA ILE A 93 7.30 -19.83 -18.08
C ILE A 93 6.75 -18.46 -17.70
N VAL A 94 5.65 -18.49 -16.94
CA VAL A 94 5.10 -17.29 -16.32
C VAL A 94 5.62 -17.20 -14.89
N GLU A 95 6.21 -16.06 -14.55
CA GLU A 95 6.72 -15.82 -13.20
C GLU A 95 6.16 -14.52 -12.62
N ALA A 96 5.83 -14.55 -11.34
CA ALA A 96 5.45 -13.36 -10.60
C ALA A 96 6.70 -12.51 -10.30
N VAL A 97 6.57 -11.20 -10.43
CA VAL A 97 7.64 -10.23 -10.17
C VAL A 97 7.15 -9.11 -9.27
N THR A 98 8.05 -8.54 -8.48
CA THR A 98 7.81 -7.32 -7.71
C THR A 98 8.58 -6.16 -8.33
N ILE A 99 7.89 -5.03 -8.51
CA ILE A 99 8.47 -3.77 -8.96
C ILE A 99 8.84 -2.91 -7.75
N VAL A 100 10.10 -2.50 -7.70
CA VAL A 100 10.64 -1.58 -6.69
C VAL A 100 11.08 -0.31 -7.41
N GLU A 101 10.40 0.80 -7.16
CA GLU A 101 10.81 2.11 -7.68
C GLU A 101 12.03 2.59 -6.89
N THR A 102 13.10 2.93 -7.61
CA THR A 102 14.41 3.32 -7.07
C THR A 102 14.75 4.72 -7.57
N PRO A 103 14.20 5.78 -6.94
CA PRO A 103 14.67 7.13 -7.24
C PRO A 103 16.17 7.25 -6.89
N PRO A 104 16.93 8.08 -7.61
CA PRO A 104 18.35 8.23 -7.36
C PRO A 104 18.61 8.67 -5.92
N MET A 105 19.65 8.09 -5.32
CA MET A 105 20.08 8.44 -3.98
C MET A 105 21.15 9.53 -4.03
N ILE A 106 21.17 10.47 -3.09
CA ILE A 106 22.26 11.46 -3.02
C ILE A 106 23.23 11.05 -1.91
N ALA A 107 24.52 11.06 -2.22
CA ALA A 107 25.58 10.92 -1.24
C ALA A 107 25.78 12.22 -0.45
N VAL A 108 25.81 12.12 0.87
CA VAL A 108 25.83 13.28 1.78
C VAL A 108 26.93 13.22 2.83
N GLY A 109 27.67 12.12 2.92
CA GLY A 109 28.77 12.03 3.87
C GLY A 109 29.47 10.68 3.84
N ILE A 110 30.55 10.56 4.61
CA ILE A 110 31.34 9.35 4.82
C ILE A 110 31.47 9.12 6.31
N VAL A 111 31.38 7.86 6.74
CA VAL A 111 31.69 7.41 8.09
C VAL A 111 32.85 6.43 8.03
N GLY A 112 33.92 6.74 8.77
CA GLY A 112 35.02 5.83 9.00
C GLY A 112 34.79 4.99 10.26
N TYR A 113 35.03 3.68 10.17
CA TYR A 113 34.99 2.77 11.30
C TYR A 113 36.36 2.20 11.60
N ILE A 114 36.71 2.20 12.88
CA ILE A 114 37.90 1.54 13.43
C ILE A 114 37.49 0.22 14.08
N GLU A 115 38.30 -0.81 13.88
CA GLU A 115 38.15 -2.07 14.59
C GLU A 115 38.76 -1.96 15.98
N THR A 116 37.95 -2.28 16.99
CA THR A 116 38.38 -2.33 18.39
C THR A 116 38.12 -3.73 18.93
N PRO A 117 38.73 -4.15 20.05
CA PRO A 117 38.45 -5.46 20.66
C PRO A 117 36.96 -5.68 21.02
N ARG A 118 36.16 -4.60 21.12
CA ARG A 118 34.71 -4.65 21.38
C ARG A 118 33.86 -4.60 20.10
N GLY A 119 34.48 -4.62 18.93
CA GLY A 119 33.85 -4.50 17.61
C GLY A 119 34.13 -3.16 16.92
N LEU A 120 33.36 -2.87 15.87
CA LEU A 120 33.53 -1.65 15.06
C LEU A 120 33.00 -0.41 15.80
N ARG A 121 33.83 0.62 15.89
CA ARG A 121 33.47 1.94 16.44
C ARG A 121 33.59 3.00 15.36
N SER A 122 32.61 3.90 15.27
CA SER A 122 32.69 5.05 14.37
C SER A 122 33.78 6.01 14.85
N LEU A 123 34.74 6.34 13.99
CA LEU A 123 35.83 7.27 14.28
C LEU A 123 35.43 8.71 13.99
N THR A 124 35.08 8.99 12.74
CA THR A 124 34.69 10.32 12.25
C THR A 124 33.58 10.21 11.22
N THR A 125 32.83 11.30 11.05
CA THR A 125 31.82 11.44 10.00
C THR A 125 32.04 12.76 9.30
N VAL A 126 32.38 12.69 8.02
CA VAL A 126 32.52 13.85 7.13
C VAL A 126 31.19 14.01 6.40
N TRP A 127 30.63 15.21 6.36
CA TRP A 127 29.42 15.52 5.58
C TRP A 127 29.78 16.36 4.37
N ALA A 128 28.91 16.33 3.36
CA ALA A 128 28.95 17.25 2.23
C ALA A 128 28.53 18.67 2.65
N ASP A 129 28.95 19.67 1.89
CA ASP A 129 28.70 21.09 2.18
C ASP A 129 27.22 21.45 1.99
N HIS A 130 26.62 20.94 0.91
CA HIS A 130 25.25 21.23 0.54
C HIS A 130 24.31 20.05 0.80
N LEU A 131 23.63 20.13 1.95
CA LEU A 131 22.62 19.16 2.36
C LEU A 131 21.21 19.60 1.97
N SER A 132 20.50 18.70 1.26
CA SER A 132 19.10 18.91 0.88
C SER A 132 18.15 18.99 2.08
N ASP A 133 17.07 19.76 1.92
CA ASP A 133 16.02 19.92 2.94
C ASP A 133 15.36 18.59 3.33
N GLU A 134 15.28 17.63 2.41
CA GLU A 134 14.69 16.32 2.67
C GLU A 134 15.48 15.50 3.70
N VAL A 135 16.80 15.65 3.71
CA VAL A 135 17.70 15.05 4.71
C VAL A 135 17.67 15.84 6.00
N LYS A 136 17.69 17.17 5.94
CA LYS A 136 17.58 18.00 7.15
C LYS A 136 16.29 17.71 7.91
N ARG A 137 15.19 17.41 7.21
CA ARG A 137 13.94 16.90 7.81
C ARG A 137 14.13 15.61 8.62
N ARG A 138 15.18 14.81 8.38
CA ARG A 138 15.51 13.61 9.16
C ARG A 138 15.67 13.92 10.64
N PHE A 139 16.32 15.05 10.93
CA PHE A 139 16.72 15.52 12.27
C PHE A 139 15.59 16.21 13.04
N TYR A 140 14.43 16.40 12.41
CA TYR A 140 13.27 17.01 13.05
C TYR A 140 12.09 16.04 13.12
N LYS A 141 11.28 16.17 14.18
CA LYS A 141 9.94 15.58 14.23
C LYS A 141 8.95 16.43 13.43
N ASN A 142 8.94 17.74 13.66
CA ASN A 142 8.14 18.70 12.91
C ASN A 142 9.03 19.76 12.24
N TRP A 143 9.14 19.69 10.92
CA TRP A 143 9.99 20.59 10.13
C TRP A 143 9.46 22.03 10.10
N TYR A 144 8.15 22.20 9.90
CA TYR A 144 7.56 23.52 9.66
C TYR A 144 7.48 24.37 10.92
N LYS A 145 7.36 23.75 12.10
CA LYS A 145 7.41 24.43 13.40
C LYS A 145 8.84 24.65 13.93
N SER A 146 9.86 24.17 13.21
CA SER A 146 11.26 24.30 13.65
C SER A 146 11.94 25.52 13.03
N LYS A 147 12.99 26.04 13.68
CA LYS A 147 13.86 27.09 13.13
C LYS A 147 14.79 26.60 12.00
N LYS A 148 14.75 25.30 11.66
CA LYS A 148 15.53 24.66 10.57
C LYS A 148 17.05 24.93 10.63
N LYS A 149 17.64 24.90 11.83
CA LYS A 149 19.08 25.19 12.08
C LYS A 149 20.03 23.98 11.98
N ALA A 150 19.56 22.82 11.51
CA ALA A 150 20.41 21.64 11.32
C ALA A 150 21.49 21.94 10.26
N PHE A 151 22.74 21.58 10.55
CA PHE A 151 23.93 21.79 9.73
C PHE A 151 24.33 23.25 9.45
N THR A 152 23.69 24.26 10.06
CA THR A 152 24.08 25.67 9.81
C THR A 152 25.43 26.04 10.41
N ARG A 153 25.86 25.38 11.49
CA ARG A 153 27.22 25.56 12.05
C ARG A 153 28.25 24.76 11.25
N TYR A 154 27.89 23.53 10.86
CA TYR A 154 28.75 22.67 10.05
C TYR A 154 29.17 23.36 8.75
N ALA A 155 28.20 23.90 7.99
CA ALA A 155 28.48 24.63 6.75
C ALA A 155 29.33 25.89 6.94
N LYS A 156 29.39 26.46 8.15
CA LYS A 156 30.28 27.60 8.45
C LYS A 156 31.69 27.15 8.82
N THR A 157 31.81 26.07 9.59
CA THR A 157 33.10 25.53 10.06
C THR A 157 33.85 24.79 8.93
N HIS A 158 33.12 24.08 8.07
CA HIS A 158 33.69 23.33 6.96
C HIS A 158 33.72 24.13 5.65
N ALA A 159 33.47 25.44 5.71
CA ALA A 159 33.80 26.33 4.59
C ALA A 159 35.32 26.32 4.29
N ASP A 160 36.13 26.06 5.31
CA ASP A 160 37.58 25.89 5.19
C ASP A 160 37.92 24.42 4.86
N ALA A 161 38.34 24.16 3.62
CA ALA A 161 38.67 22.83 3.10
C ALA A 161 39.70 22.05 3.94
N ALA A 162 40.58 22.76 4.66
CA ALA A 162 41.62 22.15 5.51
C ALA A 162 41.04 21.25 6.62
N SER A 163 39.87 21.58 7.17
CA SER A 163 39.23 20.77 8.22
C SER A 163 38.73 19.42 7.67
N THR A 164 38.09 19.45 6.51
CA THR A 164 37.57 18.28 5.80
C THR A 164 38.69 17.36 5.36
N THR A 165 39.78 17.90 4.79
CA THR A 165 40.94 17.09 4.37
C THR A 165 41.58 16.36 5.56
N ARG A 166 41.75 17.01 6.71
CA ARG A 166 42.26 16.37 7.94
C ARG A 166 41.38 15.22 8.41
N GLU A 167 40.06 15.38 8.35
CA GLU A 167 39.13 14.30 8.72
C GLU A 167 39.18 13.13 7.73
N LEU A 168 39.33 13.41 6.43
CA LEU A 168 39.49 12.38 5.40
C LEU A 168 40.81 11.61 5.57
N GLU A 169 41.92 12.31 5.82
CA GLU A 169 43.22 11.70 6.12
C GLU A 169 43.15 10.82 7.38
N ARG A 170 42.43 11.28 8.41
CA ARG A 170 42.18 10.48 9.62
C ARG A 170 41.41 9.19 9.30
N ILE A 171 40.47 9.22 8.35
CA ILE A 171 39.78 8.00 7.90
C ILE A 171 40.76 7.08 7.17
N LYS A 172 41.56 7.62 6.24
CA LYS A 172 42.56 6.85 5.48
C LYS A 172 43.55 6.12 6.39
N ASN A 173 44.00 6.76 7.48
CA ASN A 173 45.05 6.23 8.34
C ASN A 173 44.55 5.19 9.38
N TYR A 174 43.36 5.37 9.94
CA TYR A 174 42.93 4.62 11.12
C TYR A 174 41.73 3.70 10.89
N CYS A 175 40.98 3.87 9.79
CA CYS A 175 39.74 3.11 9.59
C CYS A 175 39.97 1.83 8.79
N THR A 176 39.31 0.77 9.21
CA THR A 176 39.28 -0.51 8.49
C THR A 176 38.07 -0.62 7.56
N VAL A 177 36.97 0.05 7.89
CA VAL A 177 35.74 0.03 7.09
C VAL A 177 35.26 1.45 6.82
N VAL A 178 34.95 1.72 5.55
CA VAL A 178 34.40 3.01 5.09
C VAL A 178 32.95 2.81 4.67
N ARG A 179 32.08 3.71 5.11
CA ARG A 179 30.66 3.71 4.70
C ARG A 179 30.25 5.07 4.17
N LEU A 180 29.53 5.07 3.06
CA LEU A 180 28.90 6.24 2.50
C LEU A 180 27.54 6.47 3.16
N LEU A 181 27.27 7.69 3.61
CA LEU A 181 25.95 8.15 3.99
C LEU A 181 25.22 8.63 2.75
N ALA A 182 24.11 7.97 2.44
CA ALA A 182 23.29 8.32 1.31
C ALA A 182 21.81 8.35 1.68
N HIS A 183 21.05 9.22 1.03
CA HIS A 183 19.63 9.37 1.30
C HIS A 183 18.77 9.21 0.06
N THR A 184 17.53 8.75 0.26
CA THR A 184 16.53 8.73 -0.82
C THR A 184 16.01 10.14 -1.14
N GLN A 185 15.67 10.36 -2.41
CA GLN A 185 14.92 11.53 -2.87
C GLN A 185 13.42 11.21 -2.91
N ILE A 186 12.74 11.35 -1.78
CA ILE A 186 11.36 10.86 -1.66
C ILE A 186 10.35 11.72 -2.42
N ARG A 187 10.65 13.00 -2.68
CA ARG A 187 9.75 13.88 -3.46
C ARG A 187 9.60 13.45 -4.91
N LYS A 188 10.56 12.70 -5.45
CA LYS A 188 10.46 12.14 -6.80
C LYS A 188 9.46 10.97 -6.90
N THR A 189 9.02 10.42 -5.77
CA THR A 189 8.06 9.32 -5.71
C THR A 189 6.63 9.85 -5.48
N PRO A 190 5.57 9.09 -5.82
CA PRO A 190 4.17 9.48 -5.56
C PRO A 190 3.78 9.44 -4.06
N LEU A 191 4.74 9.35 -3.15
CA LEU A 191 4.50 9.20 -1.72
C LEU A 191 4.22 10.56 -1.04
N LYS A 192 3.29 10.57 -0.08
CA LYS A 192 2.98 11.77 0.72
C LYS A 192 4.13 12.17 1.66
N GLN A 193 5.00 11.22 2.02
CA GLN A 193 6.10 11.47 2.96
C GLN A 193 7.18 12.33 2.28
N LYS A 194 7.56 13.45 2.92
CA LYS A 194 8.61 14.37 2.42
C LYS A 194 9.96 14.21 3.12
N LYS A 195 10.03 13.33 4.13
CA LYS A 195 11.21 13.08 4.96
C LYS A 195 12.04 11.96 4.32
N ALA A 196 13.29 12.24 3.97
CA ALA A 196 14.17 11.25 3.36
C ALA A 196 14.52 10.10 4.31
N HIS A 197 14.90 8.96 3.74
CA HIS A 197 15.53 7.88 4.47
C HIS A 197 17.05 7.98 4.30
N LEU A 198 17.79 8.11 5.40
CA LEU A 198 19.25 8.22 5.42
C LEU A 198 19.88 6.89 5.85
N MET A 199 20.66 6.25 5.01
CA MET A 199 21.34 4.99 5.32
C MET A 199 22.85 5.11 5.15
N GLU A 200 23.57 4.23 5.85
CA GLU A 200 24.96 3.92 5.53
C GLU A 200 24.99 2.79 4.50
N ILE A 201 25.81 2.94 3.47
CA ILE A 201 26.16 1.93 2.48
C ILE A 201 27.65 1.64 2.64
N GLN A 202 28.04 0.39 2.84
CA GLN A 202 29.45 0.04 2.91
C GLN A 202 30.09 0.09 1.52
N VAL A 203 31.28 0.68 1.45
CA VAL A 203 32.09 0.74 0.23
C VAL A 203 33.09 -0.41 0.30
N ASN A 204 33.03 -1.32 -0.66
CA ASN A 204 33.90 -2.49 -0.74
C ASN A 204 34.81 -2.40 -1.97
N GLY A 205 35.93 -3.12 -1.98
CA GLY A 205 36.93 -3.12 -3.05
C GLY A 205 38.08 -2.14 -2.82
N GLY A 206 39.23 -2.40 -3.43
CA GLY A 206 40.43 -1.57 -3.36
C GLY A 206 41.02 -1.36 -1.96
N SER A 207 41.94 -0.41 -1.85
CA SER A 207 42.51 0.03 -0.58
C SER A 207 41.57 0.98 0.17
N ILE A 208 41.86 1.26 1.45
CA ILE A 208 41.07 2.23 2.23
C ILE A 208 41.14 3.64 1.63
N ALA A 209 42.29 4.04 1.07
CA ALA A 209 42.44 5.33 0.41
C ALA A 209 41.51 5.45 -0.81
N ASP A 210 41.49 4.42 -1.66
CA ASP A 210 40.63 4.36 -2.85
C ASP A 210 39.15 4.45 -2.47
N LYS A 211 38.75 3.77 -1.38
CA LYS A 211 37.37 3.83 -0.86
C LYS A 211 36.97 5.23 -0.42
N VAL A 212 37.87 5.94 0.27
CA VAL A 212 37.61 7.30 0.74
C VAL A 212 37.50 8.26 -0.44
N GLU A 213 38.40 8.15 -1.42
CA GLU A 213 38.41 9.00 -2.61
C GLU A 213 37.18 8.76 -3.50
N PHE A 214 36.83 7.49 -3.73
CA PHE A 214 35.60 7.11 -4.41
C PHE A 214 34.36 7.68 -3.71
N ALA A 215 34.27 7.50 -2.40
CA ALA A 215 33.12 7.97 -1.62
C ALA A 215 33.02 9.50 -1.58
N HIS A 216 34.15 10.20 -1.53
CA HIS A 216 34.21 11.66 -1.55
C HIS A 216 33.87 12.21 -2.94
N GLY A 217 34.34 11.56 -4.00
CA GLY A 217 34.01 11.91 -5.39
C GLY A 217 32.52 11.78 -5.72
N LEU A 218 31.75 11.01 -4.93
CA LEU A 218 30.30 10.87 -5.04
C LEU A 218 29.50 11.94 -4.32
N PHE A 219 30.12 12.81 -3.50
CA PHE A 219 29.40 13.83 -2.73
C PHE A 219 28.50 14.71 -3.60
N GLU A 220 27.26 14.89 -3.13
CA GLU A 220 26.22 15.71 -3.76
C GLU A 220 25.73 15.21 -5.12
N LYS A 221 26.32 14.13 -5.64
CA LYS A 221 25.94 13.51 -6.90
C LYS A 221 24.82 12.47 -6.71
N PRO A 222 23.94 12.31 -7.71
CA PRO A 222 22.98 11.21 -7.74
C PRO A 222 23.69 9.88 -7.96
N ILE A 223 23.26 8.87 -7.22
CA ILE A 223 23.65 7.46 -7.36
C ILE A 223 22.44 6.74 -7.93
N ASP A 224 22.57 6.32 -9.18
CA ASP A 224 21.57 5.53 -9.88
C ASP A 224 21.70 4.05 -9.53
N VAL A 225 20.61 3.30 -9.67
CA VAL A 225 20.59 1.89 -9.28
C VAL A 225 21.50 1.00 -10.15
N ASP A 226 21.65 1.36 -11.43
CA ASP A 226 22.51 0.68 -12.41
C ASP A 226 23.99 0.78 -12.03
N SER A 227 24.40 1.80 -11.28
CA SER A 227 25.78 1.91 -10.77
C SER A 227 26.07 0.94 -9.63
N VAL A 228 25.02 0.36 -9.02
CA VAL A 228 25.12 -0.54 -7.86
C VAL A 228 24.85 -1.99 -8.27
N PHE A 229 23.84 -2.23 -9.11
CA PHE A 229 23.39 -3.56 -9.50
C PHE A 229 23.37 -3.72 -11.01
N GLU A 230 23.60 -4.97 -11.43
CA GLU A 230 23.54 -5.35 -12.84
C GLU A 230 22.27 -6.16 -13.14
N LYS A 231 21.91 -6.23 -14.43
CA LYS A 231 20.86 -7.16 -14.90
C LYS A 231 21.29 -8.60 -14.59
N ASP A 232 20.34 -9.46 -14.22
CA ASP A 232 20.53 -10.88 -13.90
C ASP A 232 21.32 -11.17 -12.61
N GLU A 233 21.80 -10.14 -11.91
CA GLU A 233 22.40 -10.27 -10.59
C GLU A 233 21.35 -10.74 -9.56
N VAL A 234 21.82 -11.47 -8.54
CA VAL A 234 21.01 -11.89 -7.40
C VAL A 234 21.28 -10.96 -6.22
N VAL A 235 20.21 -10.50 -5.59
CA VAL A 235 20.25 -9.53 -4.48
C VAL A 235 19.45 -10.01 -3.27
N ASP A 236 19.80 -9.44 -2.13
CA ASP A 236 19.05 -9.63 -0.89
C ASP A 236 18.15 -8.43 -0.64
N VAL A 237 16.91 -8.72 -0.24
CA VAL A 237 15.88 -7.72 0.01
C VAL A 237 15.61 -7.62 1.50
N ILE A 238 15.95 -6.48 2.08
CA ILE A 238 15.82 -6.23 3.50
C ILE A 238 14.70 -5.23 3.74
N ALA A 239 13.64 -5.68 4.40
CA ALA A 239 12.47 -4.86 4.66
C ALA A 239 11.76 -5.28 5.95
N VAL A 240 10.77 -4.49 6.35
CA VAL A 240 9.87 -4.85 7.44
C VAL A 240 8.61 -5.49 6.84
N THR A 241 8.14 -6.60 7.40
CA THR A 241 6.93 -7.30 6.91
C THR A 241 5.65 -6.48 7.12
N LYS A 242 4.56 -6.85 6.43
CA LYS A 242 3.24 -6.29 6.71
C LYS A 242 2.89 -6.57 8.19
N GLY A 243 2.29 -5.60 8.87
CA GLY A 243 1.81 -5.80 10.24
C GLY A 243 0.41 -6.41 10.21
N HIS A 244 0.20 -7.45 11.02
CA HIS A 244 -1.10 -8.10 11.19
C HIS A 244 -1.72 -7.83 12.58
N GLY A 245 -0.97 -7.19 13.48
CA GLY A 245 -1.46 -6.78 14.79
C GLY A 245 -1.26 -7.87 15.83
N PHE A 246 -2.16 -7.96 16.81
CA PHE A 246 -2.18 -9.07 17.75
C PHE A 246 -2.89 -10.26 17.10
N SER A 247 -2.26 -11.43 17.10
CA SER A 247 -2.79 -12.63 16.46
C SER A 247 -2.76 -13.82 17.41
N GLY A 248 -3.79 -14.66 17.32
CA GLY A 248 -3.88 -15.93 18.05
C GLY A 248 -2.84 -16.96 17.58
N VAL A 249 -2.68 -18.04 18.34
CA VAL A 249 -1.59 -19.01 18.12
C VAL A 249 -1.68 -19.66 16.73
N THR A 250 -2.87 -20.05 16.30
CA THR A 250 -3.11 -20.68 14.98
C THR A 250 -2.62 -19.82 13.82
N SER A 251 -2.99 -18.53 13.75
CA SER A 251 -2.55 -17.67 12.64
C SER A 251 -1.09 -17.27 12.75
N ARG A 252 -0.58 -17.11 13.99
CA ARG A 252 0.78 -16.63 14.23
C ARG A 252 1.84 -17.72 14.00
N TRP A 253 1.54 -18.95 14.38
CA TRP A 253 2.48 -20.07 14.37
C TRP A 253 2.08 -21.22 13.44
N GLY A 254 0.85 -21.23 12.93
CA GLY A 254 0.37 -22.31 12.06
C GLY A 254 -0.05 -23.57 12.81
N THR A 255 -0.31 -23.49 14.12
CA THR A 255 -0.69 -24.67 14.91
C THR A 255 -2.01 -25.28 14.43
N LYS A 256 -2.10 -26.62 14.43
CA LYS A 256 -3.34 -27.35 14.15
C LYS A 256 -4.46 -26.85 15.07
N LYS A 257 -5.67 -26.69 14.51
CA LYS A 257 -6.86 -26.32 15.29
C LYS A 257 -7.31 -27.56 16.08
N LEU A 258 -7.82 -27.33 17.28
CA LEU A 258 -8.42 -28.41 18.08
C LEU A 258 -9.76 -28.86 17.47
N PRO A 259 -10.25 -30.07 17.83
CA PRO A 259 -11.54 -30.57 17.36
C PRO A 259 -12.68 -29.57 17.60
N ARG A 260 -13.68 -29.58 16.71
CA ARG A 260 -14.81 -28.63 16.75
C ARG A 260 -15.57 -28.67 18.09
N LYS A 261 -15.62 -29.83 18.76
CA LYS A 261 -16.32 -30.05 20.03
C LYS A 261 -15.51 -29.60 21.26
N THR A 262 -14.32 -29.02 21.09
CA THR A 262 -13.51 -28.55 22.22
C THR A 262 -14.17 -27.38 22.95
N HIS A 263 -14.39 -27.56 24.25
CA HIS A 263 -14.91 -26.51 25.11
C HIS A 263 -13.92 -25.34 25.26
N LYS A 264 -14.46 -24.11 25.37
CA LYS A 264 -13.69 -22.84 25.47
C LYS A 264 -12.79 -22.56 24.25
N GLY A 265 -13.23 -22.97 23.06
CA GLY A 265 -12.64 -22.58 21.78
C GLY A 265 -11.55 -23.50 21.24
N LEU A 266 -11.42 -23.50 19.92
CA LEU A 266 -10.59 -24.43 19.15
C LEU A 266 -9.26 -23.85 18.64
N ARG A 267 -9.09 -22.52 18.64
CA ARG A 267 -7.90 -21.82 18.10
C ARG A 267 -6.86 -21.55 19.19
N LYS A 268 -6.52 -22.59 19.95
CA LYS A 268 -5.58 -22.56 21.07
C LYS A 268 -4.65 -23.77 21.00
N VAL A 269 -3.55 -23.71 21.74
CA VAL A 269 -2.71 -24.87 22.01
C VAL A 269 -3.29 -25.60 23.21
N ALA A 270 -3.42 -26.93 23.13
CA ALA A 270 -3.99 -27.74 24.20
C ALA A 270 -3.05 -27.83 25.41
N CYS A 271 -1.84 -28.35 25.21
CA CYS A 271 -0.81 -28.47 26.24
C CYS A 271 0.26 -27.39 26.08
N ILE A 272 0.52 -26.60 27.12
CA ILE A 272 1.48 -25.48 27.10
C ILE A 272 2.82 -25.83 27.76
N GLY A 273 3.02 -27.10 28.11
CA GLY A 273 4.19 -27.63 28.81
C GLY A 273 3.80 -28.79 29.72
N ALA A 274 4.76 -29.68 29.99
CA ALA A 274 4.62 -30.69 31.03
C ALA A 274 4.62 -30.05 32.43
N TRP A 275 4.35 -30.85 33.47
CA TRP A 275 4.42 -30.37 34.87
C TRP A 275 5.83 -29.86 35.20
N HIS A 276 6.85 -30.64 34.84
CA HIS A 276 8.25 -30.30 35.06
C HIS A 276 8.89 -29.99 33.69
N PRO A 277 9.50 -28.81 33.49
CA PRO A 277 9.75 -27.74 34.46
C PRO A 277 8.51 -26.88 34.77
N SER A 278 8.46 -26.29 35.98
CA SER A 278 7.33 -25.50 36.52
C SER A 278 7.18 -24.09 35.92
N HIS A 279 7.47 -23.94 34.63
CA HIS A 279 7.26 -22.71 33.86
C HIS A 279 7.01 -23.04 32.39
N VAL A 280 6.27 -22.17 31.71
CA VAL A 280 6.06 -22.29 30.26
C VAL A 280 7.36 -21.93 29.54
N GLN A 281 7.88 -22.85 28.74
CA GLN A 281 9.08 -22.61 27.95
C GLN A 281 8.82 -21.55 26.86
N TRP A 282 9.84 -20.77 26.54
CA TRP A 282 9.77 -19.73 25.52
C TRP A 282 9.59 -20.27 24.09
N THR A 283 9.88 -21.56 23.90
CA THR A 283 9.68 -22.32 22.66
C THR A 283 8.20 -22.56 22.35
N VAL A 284 7.35 -22.62 23.38
CA VAL A 284 5.92 -22.89 23.25
C VAL A 284 5.24 -21.77 22.46
N ALA A 285 4.46 -22.17 21.46
CA ALA A 285 3.72 -21.23 20.62
C ALA A 285 2.64 -20.48 21.45
N ARG A 286 2.75 -19.15 21.51
CA ARG A 286 1.81 -18.27 22.21
C ARG A 286 1.23 -17.19 21.29
N ALA A 287 0.09 -16.62 21.67
CA ALA A 287 -0.50 -15.48 20.97
C ALA A 287 0.37 -14.23 21.15
N GLY A 288 0.22 -13.24 20.27
CA GLY A 288 0.98 -11.99 20.37
C GLY A 288 1.10 -11.28 19.03
N GLN A 289 2.04 -10.35 18.93
CA GLN A 289 2.30 -9.62 17.69
C GLN A 289 2.61 -10.59 16.53
N ASP A 290 1.93 -10.38 15.41
CA ASP A 290 2.26 -10.97 14.12
C ASP A 290 2.48 -9.89 13.05
N GLY A 291 3.47 -10.16 12.21
CA GLY A 291 3.94 -9.21 11.21
C GLY A 291 4.61 -7.97 11.80
N TYR A 292 5.03 -7.07 10.91
CA TYR A 292 5.85 -5.91 11.24
C TYR A 292 7.24 -6.28 11.82
N HIS A 293 7.80 -7.39 11.33
CA HIS A 293 9.12 -7.88 11.71
C HIS A 293 10.17 -7.45 10.69
N HIS A 294 11.41 -7.25 11.11
CA HIS A 294 12.54 -7.07 10.19
C HIS A 294 12.92 -8.43 9.59
N ARG A 295 13.03 -8.50 8.26
CA ARG A 295 13.41 -9.69 7.51
C ARG A 295 14.44 -9.34 6.45
N THR A 296 15.37 -10.27 6.25
CA THR A 296 16.27 -10.32 5.10
C THR A 296 15.78 -11.48 4.25
N SER A 297 15.15 -11.18 3.13
CA SER A 297 14.75 -12.18 2.14
C SER A 297 15.91 -12.31 1.15
N ALA A 298 16.58 -13.45 1.16
CA ALA A 298 17.80 -13.64 0.40
C ALA A 298 17.50 -14.14 -1.02
N ASN A 299 18.46 -13.93 -1.92
CA ASN A 299 18.51 -14.54 -3.24
C ASN A 299 17.34 -14.22 -4.19
N HIS A 300 16.95 -12.95 -4.27
CA HIS A 300 16.04 -12.46 -5.31
C HIS A 300 16.81 -12.10 -6.57
N LYS A 301 16.41 -12.67 -7.70
CA LYS A 301 17.02 -12.35 -9.00
C LYS A 301 16.45 -11.06 -9.57
N ILE A 302 17.32 -10.19 -10.09
CA ILE A 302 16.95 -9.04 -10.88
C ILE A 302 16.67 -9.51 -12.31
N TYR A 303 15.49 -9.22 -12.84
CA TYR A 303 15.15 -9.52 -14.24
C TYR A 303 15.33 -8.35 -15.17
N ARG A 304 15.10 -7.14 -14.65
CA ARG A 304 15.29 -5.91 -15.41
C ARG A 304 15.55 -4.76 -14.45
N ILE A 305 16.42 -3.88 -14.87
CA ILE A 305 16.56 -2.53 -14.34
C ILE A 305 16.03 -1.61 -15.44
N GLY A 306 14.92 -0.95 -15.19
CA GLY A 306 14.25 -0.11 -16.17
C GLY A 306 14.49 1.36 -15.89
N LYS A 307 14.78 2.13 -16.95
CA LYS A 307 15.02 3.57 -16.87
C LYS A 307 13.72 4.38 -16.88
N ALA A 308 13.73 5.51 -16.18
CA ALA A 308 12.63 6.47 -16.10
C ALA A 308 12.27 7.10 -17.46
N ASP A 309 13.30 7.42 -18.23
CA ASP A 309 13.19 8.20 -19.47
C ASP A 309 12.69 7.36 -20.63
N ASP A 310 12.92 6.04 -20.58
CA ASP A 310 12.49 5.11 -21.62
C ASP A 310 10.97 4.88 -21.58
N GLU A 311 10.28 5.30 -22.65
CA GLU A 311 8.85 5.07 -22.83
C GLU A 311 8.51 3.58 -23.06
N GLY A 312 9.48 2.81 -23.54
CA GLY A 312 9.40 1.36 -23.74
C GLY A 312 9.98 0.54 -22.59
N ASN A 313 10.12 1.10 -21.38
CA ASN A 313 10.81 0.41 -20.30
C ASN A 313 10.17 -0.92 -19.85
N ALA A 314 8.93 -1.22 -20.28
CA ALA A 314 8.26 -2.51 -20.09
C ALA A 314 7.91 -3.24 -21.41
N SER A 315 8.37 -2.76 -22.56
CA SER A 315 8.36 -3.54 -23.80
C SER A 315 9.59 -4.45 -23.89
N THR A 316 9.49 -5.48 -24.72
CA THR A 316 10.50 -6.51 -24.99
C THR A 316 10.70 -6.57 -26.50
N ASP A 317 11.75 -7.25 -26.96
CA ASP A 317 12.01 -7.37 -28.42
C ASP A 317 10.88 -8.12 -29.15
N PHE A 318 10.12 -8.92 -28.41
CA PHE A 318 8.95 -9.65 -28.90
C PHE A 318 7.63 -8.85 -28.80
N ASP A 319 7.63 -7.70 -28.11
CA ASP A 319 6.44 -6.85 -27.95
C ASP A 319 6.54 -5.63 -28.86
N VAL A 320 5.66 -5.57 -29.86
CA VAL A 320 5.61 -4.46 -30.83
C VAL A 320 5.14 -3.15 -30.16
N SER A 321 4.37 -3.25 -29.07
CA SER A 321 3.77 -2.09 -28.42
C SER A 321 4.68 -1.48 -27.37
N LYS A 322 5.03 -0.20 -27.53
CA LYS A 322 5.76 0.54 -26.50
C LYS A 322 4.87 0.74 -25.28
N LYS A 323 5.30 0.21 -24.14
CA LYS A 323 4.57 0.30 -22.88
C LYS A 323 5.50 0.56 -21.71
N ARG A 324 5.01 1.37 -20.76
CA ARG A 324 5.67 1.65 -19.49
C ARG A 324 5.28 0.62 -18.44
N ILE A 325 6.14 0.40 -17.44
CA ILE A 325 5.91 -0.58 -16.37
C ILE A 325 4.67 -0.27 -15.50
N THR A 326 4.23 0.98 -15.49
CA THR A 326 3.03 1.38 -14.75
C THR A 326 1.79 0.75 -15.40
N PRO A 327 1.06 -0.13 -14.70
CA PRO A 327 -0.11 -0.78 -15.26
C PRO A 327 -1.23 0.22 -15.57
N MET A 328 -2.21 -0.18 -16.39
CA MET A 328 -3.38 0.66 -16.66
C MET A 328 -4.09 1.06 -15.36
N GLY A 329 -4.27 2.36 -15.13
CA GLY A 329 -4.83 2.91 -13.89
C GLY A 329 -3.82 3.03 -12.73
N GLY A 330 -2.55 2.73 -12.97
CA GLY A 330 -1.47 2.80 -11.99
C GLY A 330 -1.40 1.59 -11.06
N PHE A 331 -0.31 1.47 -10.32
CA PHE A 331 -0.21 0.45 -9.27
C PHE A 331 -1.20 0.77 -8.15
N VAL A 332 -2.07 -0.19 -7.85
CA VAL A 332 -3.14 -0.03 -6.85
C VAL A 332 -2.58 0.43 -5.50
N ARG A 333 -3.07 1.57 -5.01
CA ARG A 333 -2.63 2.23 -3.77
C ARG A 333 -1.17 2.68 -3.74
N TYR A 334 -0.45 2.64 -4.86
CA TYR A 334 0.88 3.23 -5.01
C TYR A 334 0.81 4.49 -5.87
N GLY A 335 0.33 4.35 -7.11
CA GLY A 335 0.36 5.38 -8.14
C GLY A 335 1.21 4.94 -9.34
N GLU A 336 1.69 5.91 -10.08
CA GLU A 336 2.59 5.72 -11.22
C GLU A 336 4.05 5.56 -10.76
N VAL A 337 4.81 4.71 -11.46
CA VAL A 337 6.27 4.63 -11.31
C VAL A 337 6.88 5.57 -12.33
N LYS A 338 7.55 6.63 -11.85
CA LYS A 338 8.13 7.68 -12.69
C LYS A 338 9.64 7.63 -12.74
N ASN A 339 10.27 7.04 -11.74
CA ASN A 339 11.72 6.90 -11.66
C ASN A 339 12.17 5.54 -12.19
N ASP A 340 13.49 5.34 -12.19
CA ASP A 340 14.11 4.05 -12.42
C ASP A 340 13.53 3.00 -11.47
N TYR A 341 13.49 1.74 -11.92
CA TYR A 341 12.94 0.65 -11.14
C TYR A 341 13.73 -0.63 -11.29
N VAL A 342 13.66 -1.46 -10.27
CA VAL A 342 14.19 -2.83 -10.28
C VAL A 342 13.04 -3.81 -10.27
N MET A 343 13.06 -4.74 -11.22
CA MET A 343 12.13 -5.87 -11.29
C MET A 343 12.77 -7.09 -10.65
N LEU A 344 12.20 -7.54 -9.53
CA LEU A 344 12.69 -8.68 -8.77
C LEU A 344 11.81 -9.90 -8.94
N LYS A 345 12.43 -11.07 -9.05
CA LYS A 345 11.75 -12.36 -9.05
C LYS A 345 10.96 -12.57 -7.75
N GLY A 346 9.70 -12.93 -7.89
CA GLY A 346 8.81 -13.34 -6.82
C GLY A 346 8.31 -12.19 -5.96
N SER A 347 7.92 -12.52 -4.73
CA SER A 347 7.42 -11.55 -3.76
C SER A 347 8.53 -11.10 -2.81
N ILE A 348 8.52 -9.83 -2.43
CA ILE A 348 9.43 -9.29 -1.40
C ILE A 348 8.68 -8.93 -0.11
N PRO A 349 9.36 -8.89 1.06
CA PRO A 349 8.70 -8.53 2.30
C PRO A 349 8.14 -7.10 2.31
N GLY A 350 6.99 -6.92 2.96
CA GLY A 350 6.41 -5.60 3.21
C GLY A 350 5.24 -5.23 2.28
N VAL A 351 4.59 -4.13 2.64
CA VAL A 351 3.45 -3.56 1.89
C VAL A 351 3.94 -2.64 0.76
N ARG A 352 3.04 -2.33 -0.18
CA ARG A 352 3.26 -1.25 -1.16
C ARG A 352 3.61 0.06 -0.43
N LYS A 353 4.39 0.94 -1.05
CA LYS A 353 4.94 2.20 -0.49
C LYS A 353 6.01 2.02 0.58
N ARG A 354 6.31 0.79 1.02
CA ARG A 354 7.35 0.56 2.03
C ARG A 354 8.72 0.76 1.44
N VAL A 355 9.60 1.43 2.20
CA VAL A 355 11.03 1.50 1.89
C VAL A 355 11.66 0.12 2.06
N VAL A 356 12.39 -0.30 1.06
CA VAL A 356 13.09 -1.57 0.97
C VAL A 356 14.56 -1.28 0.71
N THR A 357 15.43 -2.00 1.40
CA THR A 357 16.88 -1.91 1.16
C THR A 357 17.29 -3.12 0.33
N LEU A 358 17.82 -2.87 -0.87
CA LEU A 358 18.42 -3.90 -1.70
C LEU A 358 19.91 -3.94 -1.40
N ARG A 359 20.45 -5.12 -1.16
CA ARG A 359 21.88 -5.34 -0.86
C ARG A 359 22.40 -6.42 -1.80
N LYS A 360 23.65 -6.32 -2.25
CA LYS A 360 24.34 -7.45 -2.88
C LYS A 360 24.33 -8.67 -1.93
N THR A 361 24.41 -9.86 -2.50
CA THR A 361 24.41 -11.09 -1.71
C THR A 361 25.62 -11.15 -0.77
N LEU A 362 25.44 -11.74 0.41
CA LEU A 362 26.56 -11.92 1.36
C LEU A 362 27.63 -12.84 0.80
N TRP A 363 27.19 -13.86 0.07
CA TRP A 363 28.03 -14.86 -0.55
C TRP A 363 27.88 -14.80 -2.07
N PRO A 364 28.98 -15.00 -2.83
CA PRO A 364 28.91 -15.14 -4.27
C PRO A 364 27.95 -16.28 -4.65
N GLN A 365 27.00 -15.98 -5.52
CA GLN A 365 26.03 -16.98 -5.96
C GLN A 365 26.57 -17.73 -7.18
N VAL A 366 26.88 -19.02 -7.01
CA VAL A 366 27.46 -19.88 -8.06
C VAL A 366 26.46 -20.88 -8.65
N SER A 367 25.25 -20.96 -8.09
CA SER A 367 24.25 -21.91 -8.57
C SER A 367 23.80 -21.56 -9.99
N ARG A 368 23.52 -22.57 -10.82
CA ARG A 368 23.03 -22.38 -12.21
C ARG A 368 21.78 -21.49 -12.28
N LYS A 369 20.89 -21.57 -11.28
CA LYS A 369 19.70 -20.72 -11.17
C LYS A 369 20.06 -19.24 -10.93
N ALA A 370 21.12 -18.99 -10.17
CA ALA A 370 21.59 -17.64 -9.88
C ALA A 370 22.33 -17.02 -11.07
N THR A 371 23.12 -17.78 -11.82
CA THR A 371 23.92 -17.29 -12.95
C THR A 371 23.22 -17.30 -14.31
N GLU A 372 21.98 -17.83 -14.37
CA GLU A 372 21.15 -17.88 -15.58
C GLU A 372 20.92 -16.48 -16.20
N LYS A 373 21.17 -16.29 -17.50
CA LYS A 373 20.79 -15.03 -18.16
C LYS A 373 19.29 -15.01 -18.40
N VAL A 374 18.65 -13.86 -18.22
CA VAL A 374 17.18 -13.76 -18.31
C VAL A 374 16.78 -12.85 -19.47
N ASP A 375 16.12 -13.46 -20.45
CA ASP A 375 15.50 -12.75 -21.56
C ASP A 375 13.98 -12.76 -21.40
N LEU A 376 13.42 -11.55 -21.32
CA LEU A 376 12.00 -11.35 -21.09
C LEU A 376 11.27 -11.33 -22.43
N LYS A 377 10.23 -12.14 -22.57
CA LYS A 377 9.35 -12.16 -23.73
C LYS A 377 8.18 -11.21 -23.58
N TRP A 378 7.61 -11.13 -22.38
CA TRP A 378 6.45 -10.28 -22.13
C TRP A 378 6.41 -9.81 -20.68
N ILE A 379 5.96 -8.58 -20.47
CA ILE A 379 5.70 -8.00 -19.16
C ILE A 379 4.24 -7.55 -19.13
N ASP A 380 3.49 -7.97 -18.12
CA ASP A 380 2.08 -7.64 -17.99
C ASP A 380 1.89 -6.20 -17.48
N THR A 381 1.26 -5.34 -18.29
CA THR A 381 0.88 -3.96 -17.95
C THR A 381 -0.63 -3.77 -17.82
N SER A 382 -1.39 -4.87 -17.80
CA SER A 382 -2.83 -4.83 -17.56
C SER A 382 -3.21 -4.25 -16.20
N SER A 383 -4.41 -3.67 -16.12
CA SER A 383 -4.94 -3.13 -14.86
C SER A 383 -4.87 -4.16 -13.73
N LYS A 384 -4.29 -3.75 -12.59
CA LYS A 384 -4.28 -4.53 -11.35
C LYS A 384 -5.41 -4.15 -10.40
N PHE A 385 -6.29 -3.25 -10.83
CA PHE A 385 -7.54 -2.92 -10.17
C PHE A 385 -8.68 -3.62 -10.89
N GLY A 386 -9.13 -4.75 -10.33
CA GLY A 386 -10.01 -5.71 -11.02
C GLY A 386 -9.23 -6.65 -11.94
N HIS A 387 -9.93 -7.23 -12.92
CA HIS A 387 -9.35 -8.11 -13.95
C HIS A 387 -9.03 -7.29 -15.20
N GLY A 388 -7.75 -7.05 -15.46
CA GLY A 388 -7.30 -6.28 -16.62
C GLY A 388 -7.28 -7.11 -17.89
N ALA A 389 -8.16 -6.80 -18.85
CA ALA A 389 -8.20 -7.46 -20.16
C ALA A 389 -7.24 -6.85 -21.21
N TYR A 390 -6.85 -5.59 -21.05
CA TYR A 390 -6.04 -4.84 -22.01
C TYR A 390 -4.68 -4.47 -21.42
N GLN A 391 -3.65 -4.45 -22.25
CA GLN A 391 -2.28 -4.05 -21.89
C GLN A 391 -2.07 -2.56 -22.01
N THR A 392 -2.70 -1.91 -23.00
CA THR A 392 -2.54 -0.48 -23.27
C THR A 392 -3.88 0.27 -23.38
N PRO A 393 -3.90 1.59 -23.10
CA PRO A 393 -5.08 2.42 -23.36
C PRO A 393 -5.50 2.46 -24.84
N ALA A 394 -4.54 2.28 -25.75
CA ALA A 394 -4.80 2.25 -27.20
C ALA A 394 -5.58 0.97 -27.58
N GLU A 395 -5.13 -0.19 -27.11
CA GLU A 395 -5.81 -1.47 -27.28
C GLU A 395 -7.24 -1.43 -26.72
N LYS A 396 -7.44 -0.88 -25.52
CA LYS A 396 -8.77 -0.71 -24.94
C LYS A 396 -9.68 0.18 -25.79
N ARG A 397 -9.16 1.27 -26.38
CA ARG A 397 -9.95 2.13 -27.29
C ARG A 397 -10.27 1.43 -28.61
N ALA A 398 -9.32 0.68 -29.16
CA ALA A 398 -9.54 -0.08 -30.38
C ALA A 398 -10.64 -1.14 -30.19
N PHE A 399 -10.63 -1.83 -29.05
CA PHE A 399 -11.66 -2.84 -28.74
C PHE A 399 -13.04 -2.23 -28.48
N LEU A 400 -13.13 -1.18 -27.65
CA LEU A 400 -14.42 -0.60 -27.26
C LEU A 400 -15.02 0.33 -28.33
N GLY A 401 -14.23 0.75 -29.31
CA GLY A 401 -14.64 1.72 -30.32
C GLY A 401 -14.98 3.08 -29.71
N THR A 402 -15.82 3.84 -30.43
CA THR A 402 -16.27 5.17 -30.01
C THR A 402 -17.38 5.07 -28.96
N LEU A 403 -17.13 5.56 -27.76
CA LEU A 403 -18.13 5.58 -26.70
C LEU A 403 -18.88 6.92 -26.65
N LYS A 404 -20.04 6.95 -25.99
CA LYS A 404 -20.86 8.18 -25.81
C LYS A 404 -20.05 9.36 -25.26
N LYS A 405 -19.15 9.12 -24.30
CA LYS A 405 -18.27 10.15 -23.72
C LYS A 405 -17.27 10.72 -24.74
N ASP A 406 -16.83 9.92 -25.70
CA ASP A 406 -15.89 10.35 -26.72
C ASP A 406 -16.61 11.25 -27.73
N LEU A 407 -17.87 10.92 -28.08
CA LEU A 407 -18.73 11.78 -28.89
C LEU A 407 -18.99 13.14 -28.24
N ALA A 408 -19.33 13.17 -26.94
CA ALA A 408 -19.50 14.42 -26.19
C ALA A 408 -18.21 15.25 -26.14
N SER A 409 -17.05 14.61 -26.00
CA SER A 409 -15.76 15.31 -26.06
C SER A 409 -15.46 15.85 -27.46
N SER A 410 -15.86 15.12 -28.50
CA SER A 410 -15.66 15.53 -29.89
C SER A 410 -16.58 16.69 -30.28
N SER A 411 -17.84 16.70 -29.81
CA SER A 411 -18.78 17.80 -30.03
C SER A 411 -18.35 19.05 -29.29
N ALA A 412 -17.86 18.93 -28.04
CA ALA A 412 -17.27 20.04 -27.30
C ALA A 412 -16.02 20.61 -27.97
N ARG A 413 -15.10 19.76 -28.47
CA ARG A 413 -13.94 20.19 -29.26
C ARG A 413 -14.33 20.82 -30.58
N ARG A 414 -15.34 20.29 -31.27
CA ARG A 414 -15.84 20.82 -32.54
C ARG A 414 -16.56 22.17 -32.33
N ALA A 415 -17.27 22.35 -31.22
CA ALA A 415 -17.87 23.62 -30.81
C ALA A 415 -16.83 24.67 -30.39
N LEU A 416 -15.72 24.25 -29.78
CA LEU A 416 -14.57 25.13 -29.50
C LEU A 416 -13.81 25.51 -30.79
N SER A 417 -13.65 24.57 -31.71
CA SER A 417 -13.04 24.80 -33.03
C SER A 417 -13.86 25.72 -33.91
N SER A 418 -15.20 25.60 -33.91
CA SER A 418 -16.09 26.48 -34.68
C SER A 418 -16.20 27.90 -34.11
N ARG A 419 -15.85 28.10 -32.83
CA ARG A 419 -15.69 29.45 -32.23
C ARG A 419 -14.38 30.14 -32.61
N LEU A 420 -13.39 29.40 -33.12
CA LEU A 420 -12.10 29.94 -33.57
C LEU A 420 -12.07 30.23 -35.09
N SER A 421 -13.06 29.77 -35.86
CA SER A 421 -13.32 30.27 -37.22
C SER A 421 -14.16 31.55 -37.13
N LEU A 422 -13.54 32.69 -37.44
CA LEU A 422 -14.15 34.01 -37.30
C LEU A 422 -15.21 34.25 -38.38
N PRO A 423 -16.43 34.69 -38.04
CA PRO A 423 -17.24 35.44 -38.99
C PRO A 423 -16.59 36.81 -39.22
N SER A 424 -16.82 37.35 -40.41
CA SER A 424 -16.22 38.57 -40.96
C SER A 424 -16.10 39.75 -39.97
N LEU A 425 -15.11 40.61 -40.24
CA LEU A 425 -14.78 41.82 -39.46
C LEU A 425 -15.99 42.69 -39.12
N SER A 426 -17.03 42.67 -39.96
CA SER A 426 -18.30 43.38 -39.74
C SER A 426 -19.11 42.83 -38.55
N LEU A 427 -19.14 41.51 -38.35
CA LEU A 427 -19.92 40.89 -37.27
C LEU A 427 -19.25 41.10 -35.89
N ARG A 428 -17.91 41.20 -35.87
CA ARG A 428 -17.14 41.59 -34.68
C ARG A 428 -17.37 43.05 -34.26
N LEU A 429 -17.49 43.96 -35.23
CA LEU A 429 -17.82 45.36 -34.95
C LEU A 429 -19.26 45.51 -34.46
N ALA A 430 -20.20 44.80 -35.07
CA ALA A 430 -21.60 44.77 -34.65
C ALA A 430 -21.75 44.27 -33.21
N LEU A 431 -21.11 43.14 -32.87
CA LEU A 431 -21.12 42.59 -31.50
C LEU A 431 -20.42 43.51 -30.49
N ARG A 432 -19.33 44.19 -30.85
CA ARG A 432 -18.69 45.19 -29.97
C ARG A 432 -19.58 46.40 -29.72
N HIS A 433 -20.35 46.83 -30.71
CA HIS A 433 -21.30 47.92 -30.57
C HIS A 433 -22.48 47.52 -29.66
N GLN A 434 -23.04 46.32 -29.87
CA GLN A 434 -24.08 45.75 -29.02
C GLN A 434 -23.60 45.55 -27.57
N TYR A 435 -22.38 45.06 -27.38
CA TYR A 435 -21.80 44.87 -26.04
C TYR A 435 -21.52 46.20 -25.32
N ARG A 436 -21.13 47.26 -26.05
CA ARG A 436 -21.02 48.61 -25.50
C ARG A 436 -22.37 49.18 -25.07
N GLN A 437 -23.41 49.02 -25.90
CA GLN A 437 -24.76 49.46 -25.56
C GLN A 437 -25.33 48.71 -24.34
N TYR A 438 -25.12 47.39 -24.27
CA TYR A 438 -25.52 46.59 -23.12
C TYR A 438 -24.80 47.00 -21.83
N ARG A 439 -23.50 47.33 -21.91
CA ARG A 439 -22.73 47.81 -20.76
C ARG A 439 -23.17 49.19 -20.26
N GLN A 440 -23.55 50.09 -21.18
CA GLN A 440 -24.15 51.37 -20.84
C GLN A 440 -25.53 51.20 -20.17
N TYR A 441 -26.35 50.27 -20.67
CA TYR A 441 -27.65 49.96 -20.06
C TYR A 441 -27.50 49.37 -18.65
N GLN A 442 -26.56 48.44 -18.45
CA GLN A 442 -26.22 47.88 -17.12
C GLN A 442 -25.72 48.95 -16.14
N GLN A 443 -24.85 49.88 -16.58
CA GLN A 443 -24.40 50.99 -15.74
C GLN A 443 -25.52 51.99 -15.41
N TYR A 444 -26.48 52.20 -16.32
CA TYR A 444 -27.66 53.02 -16.06
C TYR A 444 -28.60 52.36 -15.04
N GLN A 445 -28.86 51.04 -15.17
CA GLN A 445 -29.64 50.29 -14.16
C GLN A 445 -28.95 50.29 -12.78
N LEU A 446 -27.63 50.07 -12.71
CA LEU A 446 -26.89 50.11 -11.45
C LEU A 446 -26.87 51.50 -10.80
N ARG A 447 -26.90 52.59 -11.59
CA ARG A 447 -27.08 53.95 -11.05
C ARG A 447 -28.48 54.21 -10.50
N GLN A 448 -29.52 53.62 -11.10
CA GLN A 448 -30.90 53.74 -10.61
C GLN A 448 -31.15 52.87 -9.37
N LEU A 449 -30.42 51.77 -9.19
CA LEU A 449 -30.43 50.89 -8.00
C LEU A 449 -29.61 51.43 -6.81
N SER A 450 -28.85 52.52 -6.98
CA SER A 450 -28.02 53.13 -5.92
C SER A 450 -28.81 54.09 -5.00
N LYS A 451 -30.12 54.25 -5.18
CA LYS A 451 -31.00 54.86 -4.18
C LYS A 451 -31.89 53.75 -3.63
N MET A 452 -31.86 53.59 -2.30
CA MET A 452 -32.70 52.72 -1.45
C MET A 452 -32.06 51.41 -0.96
N SER A 453 -31.22 51.51 0.09
CA SER A 453 -31.52 51.03 1.45
C SER A 453 -30.30 51.34 2.33
N SER A 454 -30.41 52.28 3.27
CA SER A 454 -29.31 52.64 4.17
C SER A 454 -28.99 51.50 5.14
N ASP A 455 -27.72 51.37 5.53
CA ASP A 455 -27.23 50.35 6.49
C ASP A 455 -28.02 50.31 7.81
N SER A 456 -28.71 51.40 8.18
CA SER A 456 -29.61 51.43 9.34
C SER A 456 -30.83 50.52 9.21
N ALA A 457 -31.32 50.27 7.99
CA ALA A 457 -32.46 49.38 7.76
C ALA A 457 -32.06 47.90 7.91
N TYR A 458 -30.79 47.57 7.62
CA TYR A 458 -30.26 46.22 7.82
C TYR A 458 -30.00 45.93 9.31
N ALA A 459 -29.49 46.92 10.05
CA ALA A 459 -29.30 46.79 11.51
C ALA A 459 -30.63 46.59 12.26
N ALA A 460 -31.68 47.34 11.90
CA ALA A 460 -33.00 47.21 12.51
C ALA A 460 -33.68 45.84 12.27
N PHE A 461 -33.36 45.17 11.16
CA PHE A 461 -33.84 43.82 10.88
C PHE A 461 -33.18 42.78 11.80
N LEU A 462 -31.88 42.93 12.07
CA LEU A 462 -31.14 42.02 12.95
C LEU A 462 -31.55 42.16 14.41
N ASP A 463 -31.84 43.38 14.88
CA ASP A 463 -32.32 43.60 16.26
C ASP A 463 -33.72 43.02 16.48
N LYS A 464 -34.60 43.08 15.47
CA LYS A 464 -35.94 42.50 15.54
C LYS A 464 -35.94 40.98 15.59
N ALA A 465 -34.93 40.33 14.98
CA ALA A 465 -34.79 38.87 14.98
C ALA A 465 -34.34 38.32 16.35
N ASN A 466 -33.70 39.15 17.20
CA ASN A 466 -33.15 38.70 18.48
C ASN A 466 -34.05 38.98 19.69
N GLN A 467 -35.15 39.73 19.53
CA GLN A 467 -36.07 40.09 20.62
C GLN A 467 -37.07 38.99 21.03
N GLY A 468 -36.99 37.78 20.47
CA GLY A 468 -38.00 36.73 20.66
C GLY A 468 -37.66 35.57 21.59
N LEU A 469 -36.52 35.59 22.31
CA LEU A 469 -36.03 34.40 23.04
C LEU A 469 -35.81 34.54 24.55
N ASP A 470 -36.05 35.72 25.14
CA ASP A 470 -35.70 35.99 26.56
C ASP A 470 -36.89 36.36 27.47
N SER A 471 -38.14 36.03 27.10
CA SER A 471 -39.31 36.38 27.93
C SER A 471 -40.29 35.23 28.19
N THR A 472 -39.80 34.05 28.58
CA THR A 472 -40.62 33.04 29.29
C THR A 472 -39.73 32.16 30.18
N ALA A 473 -39.11 32.76 31.20
CA ALA A 473 -38.47 32.03 32.29
C ALA A 473 -38.60 32.80 33.61
N ALA A 474 -39.83 33.04 34.05
CA ALA A 474 -40.13 33.36 35.44
C ALA A 474 -41.64 33.16 35.73
N THR A 475 -41.92 32.66 36.94
CA THR A 475 -43.19 32.66 37.71
C THR A 475 -44.08 31.39 37.74
N ALA A 476 -44.12 30.81 38.96
CA ALA A 476 -45.24 30.17 39.71
C ALA A 476 -45.99 28.96 39.11
N THR A 477 -45.98 27.76 39.69
CA THR A 477 -46.61 27.23 40.94
C THR A 477 -48.15 27.23 40.98
N ASP A 478 -48.67 26.01 41.17
CA ASP A 478 -49.94 25.55 41.78
C ASP A 478 -51.28 25.48 41.01
N LYS A 479 -51.75 24.22 40.94
CA LYS A 479 -53.11 23.65 41.08
C LYS A 479 -54.21 23.83 40.00
N ALA A 480 -54.50 22.68 39.38
CA ALA A 480 -55.78 21.94 39.38
C ALA A 480 -56.89 22.23 38.35
N ASP A 481 -57.31 21.11 37.74
CA ASP A 481 -58.63 20.67 37.23
C ASP A 481 -59.18 21.04 35.83
N LYS A 482 -59.37 19.94 35.07
CA LYS A 482 -60.45 19.53 34.12
C LYS A 482 -60.54 20.11 32.69
N LYS A 483 -60.42 19.14 31.74
CA LYS A 483 -61.20 18.89 30.49
C LYS A 483 -61.26 19.99 29.43
N ASP A 484 -61.19 19.77 28.12
CA ASP A 484 -61.21 18.59 27.24
C ASP A 484 -60.33 18.89 25.99
N ASP A 485 -59.95 17.82 25.29
CA ASP A 485 -59.74 17.71 23.85
C ASP A 485 -58.60 18.42 23.08
N GLN A 486 -57.98 17.55 22.27
CA GLN A 486 -57.23 17.71 21.03
C GLN A 486 -55.69 17.63 21.05
N ASP A 487 -55.26 16.54 20.40
CA ASP A 487 -53.92 16.06 20.12
C ASP A 487 -53.01 17.05 19.39
N SER A 488 -51.77 17.13 19.88
CA SER A 488 -50.61 17.60 19.12
C SER A 488 -49.65 16.42 18.87
N GLY A 489 -49.06 16.44 17.67
CA GLY A 489 -48.42 15.31 17.00
C GLY A 489 -47.31 14.58 17.74
N PHE A 490 -47.28 13.26 17.51
CA PHE A 490 -46.04 12.52 17.28
C PHE A 490 -46.33 11.28 16.40
N ILE A 491 -46.02 11.35 15.10
CA ILE A 491 -46.05 10.15 14.23
C ILE A 491 -44.65 9.55 14.23
N ALA A 492 -44.53 8.41 14.92
CA ALA A 492 -43.41 7.50 14.84
C ALA A 492 -43.27 6.91 13.42
N SER A 493 -42.04 6.81 12.93
CA SER A 493 -41.70 6.12 11.68
C SER A 493 -41.96 4.62 11.81
N LYS A 494 -43.00 4.12 11.14
CA LYS A 494 -43.20 2.69 10.89
C LYS A 494 -42.43 2.28 9.63
N THR A 495 -41.72 1.17 9.74
CA THR A 495 -41.11 0.43 8.63
C THR A 495 -42.20 -0.12 7.72
N LEU A 496 -42.10 0.16 6.42
CA LEU A 496 -42.98 -0.40 5.39
C LEU A 496 -42.50 -1.81 5.04
N ASP A 497 -43.39 -2.78 5.18
CA ASP A 497 -43.25 -4.10 4.57
C ASP A 497 -43.23 -3.91 3.04
N VAL A 498 -42.15 -4.38 2.42
CA VAL A 498 -41.96 -4.32 0.97
C VAL A 498 -42.57 -5.58 0.39
N ASP A 499 -43.79 -5.44 -0.12
CA ASP A 499 -44.40 -6.43 -1.00
C ASP A 499 -43.53 -6.60 -2.26
N GLU A 500 -43.26 -7.86 -2.57
CA GLU A 500 -42.56 -8.31 -3.75
C GLU A 500 -43.37 -7.96 -5.01
N GLN A 501 -42.84 -7.09 -5.88
CA GLN A 501 -42.77 -7.31 -7.33
C GLN A 501 -42.19 -6.11 -8.11
N ARG A 502 -41.14 -6.40 -8.89
CA ARG A 502 -40.62 -5.76 -10.12
C ARG A 502 -39.17 -5.25 -10.04
N VAL A 503 -38.24 -6.19 -10.13
CA VAL A 503 -36.90 -5.93 -10.70
C VAL A 503 -37.03 -5.87 -12.24
N PRO A 504 -36.51 -4.83 -12.92
CA PRO A 504 -36.54 -4.72 -14.38
C PRO A 504 -35.81 -5.88 -15.08
N PRO A 505 -36.31 -6.38 -16.24
CA PRO A 505 -35.73 -7.51 -16.96
C PRO A 505 -34.26 -7.34 -17.40
N SER A 506 -33.74 -6.11 -17.41
CA SER A 506 -32.36 -5.77 -17.79
C SER A 506 -31.31 -6.08 -16.71
N LEU A 507 -31.73 -6.57 -15.54
CA LEU A 507 -30.85 -6.95 -14.43
C LEU A 507 -30.91 -8.45 -14.10
N ARG A 508 -31.57 -9.27 -14.93
CA ARG A 508 -31.47 -10.73 -14.86
C ARG A 508 -30.29 -11.18 -15.70
N VAL A 509 -29.25 -11.69 -15.05
CA VAL A 509 -28.14 -12.39 -15.72
C VAL A 509 -28.17 -13.84 -15.23
N ASP A 510 -28.45 -14.76 -16.14
CA ASP A 510 -28.33 -16.19 -15.90
C ASP A 510 -26.87 -16.60 -16.09
N ALA A 511 -26.14 -16.78 -15.00
CA ALA A 511 -24.84 -17.44 -15.01
C ALA A 511 -24.62 -18.18 -13.68
N PHE A 512 -24.77 -19.51 -13.73
CA PHE A 512 -24.45 -20.39 -12.62
C PHE A 512 -22.95 -20.70 -12.63
N TYR A 513 -22.33 -20.60 -11.45
CA TYR A 513 -21.00 -21.17 -11.19
C TYR A 513 -21.20 -22.60 -10.68
N SER A 514 -20.71 -23.59 -11.41
CA SER A 514 -20.59 -24.96 -10.93
C SER A 514 -19.25 -25.13 -10.22
N SER A 515 -19.28 -25.52 -8.94
CA SER A 515 -18.14 -26.13 -8.25
C SER A 515 -18.51 -27.53 -7.82
N GLU A 516 -17.64 -28.50 -8.09
CA GLU A 516 -17.82 -29.95 -7.90
C GLU A 516 -17.85 -30.43 -6.42
N THR A 517 -18.31 -29.64 -5.44
CA THR A 517 -18.21 -30.05 -4.02
C THR A 517 -19.36 -29.73 -3.08
N ASP A 518 -20.55 -29.34 -3.55
CA ASP A 518 -21.69 -29.11 -2.64
C ASP A 518 -22.89 -30.01 -3.00
N GLU A 519 -23.37 -30.79 -2.02
CA GLU A 519 -24.54 -31.67 -2.10
C GLU A 519 -25.83 -30.88 -2.39
N PRO A 520 -26.78 -31.42 -3.17
CA PRO A 520 -28.00 -30.70 -3.54
C PRO A 520 -28.92 -30.48 -2.33
N PHE A 521 -29.37 -29.24 -2.17
CA PHE A 521 -30.33 -28.82 -1.15
C PHE A 521 -31.75 -29.22 -1.59
N GLU A 522 -32.44 -30.05 -0.80
CA GLU A 522 -33.86 -30.37 -1.01
C GLU A 522 -34.76 -29.25 -0.44
N PRO A 523 -35.63 -28.62 -1.25
CA PRO A 523 -36.58 -27.64 -0.73
C PRO A 523 -37.75 -28.32 -0.02
N VAL A 524 -37.95 -28.02 1.26
CA VAL A 524 -39.17 -28.38 2.01
C VAL A 524 -40.24 -27.32 1.76
N VAL A 525 -41.34 -27.71 1.11
CA VAL A 525 -42.52 -26.86 0.94
C VAL A 525 -43.54 -27.24 2.01
N LEU A 526 -43.93 -26.27 2.84
CA LEU A 526 -45.07 -26.39 3.75
C LEU A 526 -46.33 -25.92 3.01
N ALA A 527 -47.34 -26.78 2.93
CA ALA A 527 -48.65 -26.45 2.40
C ALA A 527 -49.42 -25.56 3.38
N LEU A 528 -50.11 -24.55 2.85
CA LEU A 528 -51.14 -23.81 3.57
C LEU A 528 -52.42 -23.87 2.73
N ASP A 529 -53.46 -24.50 3.28
CA ASP A 529 -54.76 -24.68 2.66
C ASP A 529 -55.69 -23.47 2.92
N HIS A 530 -56.49 -23.11 1.90
CA HIS A 530 -57.73 -22.27 1.93
C HIS A 530 -57.52 -20.75 2.11
N LEU A 531 -58.16 -19.77 1.42
CA LEU A 531 -59.39 -19.53 0.61
C LEU A 531 -59.20 -18.10 -0.03
N PRO A 532 -60.17 -17.45 -0.73
CA PRO A 532 -61.12 -17.84 -1.78
C PRO A 532 -61.00 -16.97 -3.07
N SER A 533 -61.74 -17.39 -4.09
CA SER A 533 -61.93 -16.77 -5.42
C SER A 533 -62.84 -15.54 -5.44
N GLU A 534 -62.53 -14.54 -6.29
CA GLU A 534 -63.41 -13.62 -7.05
C GLU A 534 -62.52 -12.48 -7.61
N GLY A 535 -62.58 -11.92 -8.82
CA GLY A 535 -63.39 -12.04 -10.03
C GLY A 535 -62.78 -11.05 -11.05
N ILE A 536 -62.72 -11.43 -12.33
CA ILE A 536 -62.20 -10.62 -13.45
C ILE A 536 -63.32 -9.66 -13.92
N PRO A 537 -63.00 -8.45 -14.45
CA PRO A 537 -63.19 -8.28 -15.89
C PRO A 537 -62.07 -7.52 -16.61
N SER A 538 -61.74 -8.06 -17.78
CA SER A 538 -60.98 -7.50 -18.88
C SER A 538 -61.63 -6.24 -19.47
N LEU A 539 -60.84 -5.26 -19.91
CA LEU A 539 -61.18 -4.41 -21.07
C LEU A 539 -59.90 -3.87 -21.74
N SER A 540 -59.72 -4.28 -22.99
CA SER A 540 -58.78 -3.75 -23.98
C SER A 540 -59.35 -2.49 -24.65
N LEU A 541 -58.51 -1.51 -25.02
CA LEU A 541 -58.58 -0.80 -26.32
C LEU A 541 -57.43 0.23 -26.52
N SER A 542 -56.63 -0.05 -27.55
CA SER A 542 -56.01 0.83 -28.57
C SER A 542 -55.40 2.21 -28.25
N LEU A 543 -54.08 2.31 -28.55
CA LEU A 543 -53.42 3.27 -29.47
C LEU A 543 -54.08 4.64 -29.76
N SER A 544 -53.39 5.74 -29.43
CA SER A 544 -52.87 6.70 -30.43
C SER A 544 -52.14 7.90 -29.79
N LEU A 545 -51.21 8.45 -30.59
CA LEU A 545 -50.69 9.83 -30.62
C LEU A 545 -49.53 10.26 -29.70
N LEU A 546 -48.37 10.32 -30.37
CA LEU A 546 -47.31 11.32 -30.19
C LEU A 546 -47.86 12.74 -29.99
N TYR A 547 -47.20 13.50 -29.12
CA TYR A 547 -46.69 14.87 -29.31
C TYR A 547 -46.60 15.56 -27.94
N PHE A 548 -45.40 15.73 -27.38
CA PHE A 548 -44.80 17.04 -27.08
C PHE A 548 -43.50 16.84 -26.31
N TYR A 549 -42.45 17.44 -26.87
CA TYR A 549 -41.10 17.51 -26.38
C TYR A 549 -40.96 18.68 -25.38
N ASP A 550 -40.06 18.50 -24.42
CA ASP A 550 -39.33 19.49 -23.64
C ASP A 550 -40.07 20.50 -22.75
N PHE A 551 -39.75 20.49 -21.45
CA PHE A 551 -39.16 21.65 -20.77
C PHE A 551 -38.57 21.26 -19.39
N TYR A 552 -37.41 21.85 -19.09
CA TYR A 552 -36.71 21.93 -17.80
C TYR A 552 -35.85 20.76 -17.29
N LEU A 553 -34.57 20.82 -17.66
CA LEU A 553 -33.45 20.52 -16.76
C LEU A 553 -32.52 21.76 -16.71
N ALA A 554 -32.04 22.05 -15.49
CA ALA A 554 -30.85 22.84 -15.11
C ALA A 554 -31.04 24.32 -14.69
N ILE A 555 -30.95 24.56 -13.37
CA ILE A 555 -30.16 25.62 -12.68
C ILE A 555 -29.75 25.03 -11.30
N GLU A 556 -28.52 24.52 -11.16
CA GLU A 556 -27.34 25.06 -10.42
C GLU A 556 -27.35 24.90 -8.88
N CYS A 557 -26.44 24.05 -8.36
CA CYS A 557 -25.28 24.39 -7.52
C CYS A 557 -24.50 23.14 -7.09
#